data_AF-A0A953YLX1-F1
#
_entry.id   AF-A0A953YLX1-F1
#
_cell.length_a   1.000
_cell.length_b   1.000
_cell.length_c   1.000
_cell.angle_alpha   90.00
_cell.angle_beta   90.00
_cell.angle_gamma   90.00
#
_symmetry.space_group_name_H-M   'P 1'
#
loop_
_entity.id
_entity.type
_entity.pdbx_description
1 polymer ?
#
loop_
_entity_poly.entity_id
_entity_poly.type
_entity_poly.pdbx_seq_one_letter_code
_entity_poly.pdbx_strand_id
1 'polypeptide(L)'
;MATDPPSDTSDDTPPPSPREEGLLGRTTDAVTGALTDAAAGVGSLIGGVAGGVAGLAEGVAGRVVRSVDELGETTLRLGVTGLARSGKTVFTTALVDHLLRPDRLRGLAAVAEGRYRAAVLRPQPDDDTPRFDFEAHRDAIAAGTWPRPTRRLSQLRVSIRYTPKSFWARQLGDTRTLNLDIVDYPGEWLSDLGLLAMDSAAWCRAVWPLLEADDPAAAEWQALTRATDPAGPQDEALARRLADGFRAWIVGAAADDWAVRRIAPGRFHDPGDLAGSPLLTFAPLRPDAGEPARETLWRLMERRFDSYKRYVHTQFFKAQFARLDRQIVLVDLPGLVAQEGAGLGAFTALLDD
;
A
#
# COMPACT_ATOMS: atom_id res chain seq x y z
N MET A 1 11.39 42.38 -52.25
CA MET A 1 12.69 41.77 -51.89
C MET A 1 12.94 42.17 -50.44
N ALA A 2 13.07 41.16 -49.57
CA ALA A 2 13.32 41.21 -48.12
C ALA A 2 12.24 41.85 -47.22
N THR A 3 11.48 40.97 -46.57
CA THR A 3 10.69 41.19 -45.34
C THR A 3 11.60 41.04 -44.13
N ASP A 4 11.60 42.00 -43.21
CA ASP A 4 12.29 41.93 -41.91
C ASP A 4 11.59 40.96 -40.93
N PRO A 5 12.34 40.29 -40.02
CA PRO A 5 11.79 39.41 -39.00
C PRO A 5 11.37 40.18 -37.73
N PRO A 6 10.50 39.62 -36.87
CA PRO A 6 10.14 40.26 -35.61
C PRO A 6 11.20 40.03 -34.51
N SER A 7 11.30 41.04 -33.65
CA SER A 7 12.19 41.19 -32.50
C SER A 7 11.89 40.21 -31.36
N ASP A 8 12.99 39.71 -30.79
CA ASP A 8 13.10 38.93 -29.56
C ASP A 8 13.01 39.86 -28.32
N THR A 9 12.17 39.53 -27.34
CA THR A 9 12.14 40.18 -26.01
C THR A 9 11.95 39.16 -24.90
N SER A 10 13.10 38.73 -24.36
CA SER A 10 13.44 38.53 -22.94
C SER A 10 12.35 38.05 -21.97
N ASP A 11 12.51 36.80 -21.56
CA ASP A 11 11.93 36.21 -20.34
C ASP A 11 12.84 36.58 -19.15
N ASP A 12 12.34 37.42 -18.24
CA ASP A 12 13.03 37.89 -17.03
C ASP A 12 12.45 37.13 -15.82
N THR A 13 13.01 35.96 -15.52
CA THR A 13 12.69 35.20 -14.31
C THR A 13 13.74 35.50 -13.24
N PRO A 14 13.37 36.01 -12.05
CA PRO A 14 14.33 36.30 -10.99
C PRO A 14 14.88 35.00 -10.37
N PRO A 15 16.15 34.97 -9.90
CA PRO A 15 16.72 33.79 -9.29
C PRO A 15 16.03 33.46 -7.95
N PRO A 16 15.90 32.17 -7.59
CA PRO A 16 15.25 31.73 -6.36
C PRO A 16 15.99 32.24 -5.12
N SER A 17 15.23 32.48 -4.05
CA SER A 17 15.72 33.08 -2.83
C SER A 17 16.56 32.10 -2.00
N PRO A 18 17.56 32.57 -1.22
CA PRO A 18 18.49 31.72 -0.46
C PRO A 18 17.86 30.86 0.66
N ARG A 19 16.53 30.90 0.84
CA ARG A 19 15.80 30.01 1.75
C ARG A 19 15.37 28.68 1.10
N GLU A 20 15.33 28.60 -0.23
CA GLU A 20 14.90 27.39 -0.96
C GLU A 20 16.06 26.39 -1.18
N GLU A 21 17.30 26.88 -1.31
CA GLU A 21 18.50 26.02 -1.40
C GLU A 21 18.79 25.26 -0.09
N GLY A 22 18.43 25.84 1.06
CA GLY A 22 18.68 25.24 2.38
C GLY A 22 17.76 24.05 2.71
N LEU A 23 16.57 23.95 2.10
CA LEU A 23 15.61 22.88 2.37
C LEU A 23 15.86 21.64 1.49
N LEU A 24 16.28 21.87 0.23
CA LEU A 24 16.63 20.81 -0.71
C LEU A 24 17.96 20.13 -0.33
N GLY A 25 18.95 20.87 0.16
CA GLY A 25 20.22 20.28 0.62
C GLY A 25 20.08 19.42 1.89
N ARG A 26 19.22 19.82 2.83
CA ARG A 26 19.01 19.07 4.10
C ARG A 26 18.20 17.78 3.92
N THR A 27 17.33 17.72 2.92
CA THR A 27 16.53 16.52 2.61
C THR A 27 17.31 15.49 1.79
N THR A 28 18.25 15.92 0.94
CA THR A 28 19.14 14.99 0.20
C THR A 28 20.16 14.32 1.13
N ASP A 29 20.73 15.05 2.09
CA ASP A 29 21.71 14.48 3.04
C ASP A 29 21.08 13.46 4.00
N ALA A 30 19.84 13.68 4.45
CA ALA A 30 19.12 12.76 5.35
C ALA A 30 18.73 11.44 4.66
N VAL A 31 18.30 11.50 3.38
CA VAL A 31 17.92 10.32 2.59
C VAL A 31 19.16 9.50 2.17
N THR A 32 20.29 10.16 1.90
CA THR A 32 21.54 9.49 1.55
C THR A 32 22.18 8.81 2.77
N GLY A 33 22.10 9.43 3.95
CA GLY A 33 22.56 8.82 5.21
C GLY A 33 21.82 7.53 5.56
N ALA A 34 20.48 7.53 5.47
CA ALA A 34 19.65 6.37 5.79
C ALA A 34 19.88 5.17 4.85
N LEU A 35 20.19 5.41 3.57
CA LEU A 35 20.50 4.36 2.60
C LEU A 35 21.89 3.74 2.78
N THR A 36 22.83 4.49 3.38
CA THR A 36 24.21 4.02 3.60
C THR A 36 24.29 3.11 4.83
N ASP A 37 23.52 3.40 5.89
CA ASP A 37 23.45 2.54 7.09
C ASP A 37 22.71 1.22 6.83
N ALA A 38 21.72 1.21 5.94
CA ALA A 38 21.03 -0.01 5.50
C ALA A 38 21.95 -0.95 4.70
N ALA A 39 22.97 -0.42 4.02
CA ALA A 39 23.95 -1.23 3.29
C ALA A 39 25.01 -1.88 4.21
N ALA A 40 25.30 -1.29 5.38
CA ALA A 40 26.25 -1.85 6.34
C ALA A 40 25.70 -3.05 7.14
N GLY A 41 24.36 -3.12 7.32
CA GLY A 41 23.69 -4.20 8.06
C GLY A 41 23.65 -5.57 7.38
N VAL A 42 24.03 -5.66 6.09
CA VAL A 42 23.96 -6.91 5.31
C VAL A 42 25.26 -7.75 5.43
N GLY A 43 26.29 -7.24 6.11
CA GLY A 43 27.63 -7.87 6.18
C GLY A 43 27.86 -8.94 7.27
N SER A 44 26.91 -9.27 8.15
CA SER A 44 27.21 -10.03 9.39
C SER A 44 26.59 -11.43 9.54
N LEU A 45 26.00 -12.04 8.50
CA LEU A 45 25.35 -13.37 8.65
C LEU A 45 25.99 -14.49 7.82
N ILE A 46 27.32 -14.56 7.81
CA ILE A 46 28.06 -15.74 7.35
C ILE A 46 28.89 -16.28 8.51
N GLY A 47 28.33 -17.23 9.27
CA GLY A 47 29.05 -17.95 10.32
C GLY A 47 28.20 -18.98 11.06
N GLY A 48 28.47 -20.27 10.82
CA GLY A 48 27.87 -21.42 11.51
C GLY A 48 26.61 -21.92 10.79
N VAL A 49 26.48 -23.19 10.40
CA VAL A 49 26.74 -24.39 11.18
C VAL A 49 27.18 -25.53 10.25
N ALA A 50 28.34 -26.11 10.55
CA ALA A 50 28.72 -27.45 10.11
C ALA A 50 28.42 -28.42 11.26
N GLY A 51 27.77 -29.54 10.95
CA GLY A 51 27.67 -30.69 11.85
C GLY A 51 26.24 -31.18 12.07
N GLY A 52 25.97 -32.43 11.66
CA GLY A 52 24.75 -33.14 12.08
C GLY A 52 24.18 -34.13 11.07
N VAL A 53 24.97 -35.12 10.63
CA VAL A 53 24.44 -36.36 10.07
C VAL A 53 24.03 -37.28 11.21
N ALA A 54 22.76 -37.71 11.23
CA ALA A 54 22.26 -39.07 11.56
C ALA A 54 20.86 -39.03 12.21
N GLY A 55 19.91 -39.73 11.57
CA GLY A 55 18.74 -40.31 12.24
C GLY A 55 17.50 -39.42 12.35
N LEU A 56 16.51 -39.63 11.48
CA LEU A 56 15.44 -40.59 11.75
C LEU A 56 14.37 -40.48 10.65
N ALA A 57 14.25 -41.57 9.90
CA ALA A 57 13.13 -41.85 9.02
C ALA A 57 12.02 -42.51 9.86
N GLU A 58 10.82 -41.95 9.84
CA GLU A 58 9.54 -42.65 9.61
C GLU A 58 8.35 -41.73 9.96
N GLY A 59 7.34 -41.72 9.10
CA GLY A 59 5.99 -41.25 9.43
C GLY A 59 5.67 -39.79 9.10
N VAL A 60 5.32 -39.52 7.84
CA VAL A 60 3.96 -39.08 7.42
C VAL A 60 3.93 -39.18 5.90
N ALA A 61 3.13 -40.13 5.41
CA ALA A 61 2.86 -40.38 4.00
C ALA A 61 2.04 -39.23 3.41
N GLY A 62 2.54 -38.68 2.30
CA GLY A 62 1.94 -37.54 1.59
C GLY A 62 3.00 -36.63 0.98
N ARG A 63 4.11 -37.19 0.48
CA ARG A 63 5.17 -36.41 -0.18
C ARG A 63 4.97 -36.54 -1.69
N VAL A 64 4.33 -35.52 -2.25
CA VAL A 64 4.25 -35.25 -3.69
C VAL A 64 5.64 -35.43 -4.30
N VAL A 65 5.71 -36.18 -5.40
CA VAL A 65 6.91 -36.31 -6.24
C VAL A 65 7.23 -34.90 -6.75
N ARG A 66 8.17 -34.21 -6.10
CA ARG A 66 8.74 -32.97 -6.62
C ARG A 66 9.58 -33.34 -7.85
N SER A 67 9.17 -32.86 -9.00
CA SER A 67 9.92 -33.03 -10.25
C SER A 67 11.29 -32.35 -10.11
N VAL A 68 12.28 -32.89 -10.83
CA VAL A 68 13.68 -32.41 -10.80
C VAL A 68 13.81 -30.93 -11.20
N ASP A 69 12.80 -30.36 -11.90
CA ASP A 69 12.71 -28.94 -12.24
C ASP A 69 12.59 -28.01 -11.00
N GLU A 70 12.00 -28.47 -9.90
CA GLU A 70 11.74 -27.63 -8.71
C GLU A 70 13.01 -27.29 -7.90
N LEU A 71 14.13 -28.00 -8.12
CA LEU A 71 15.40 -27.74 -7.42
C LEU A 71 16.10 -26.45 -7.91
N GLY A 72 15.59 -25.86 -9.00
CA GLY A 72 16.08 -24.63 -9.62
C GLY A 72 15.16 -23.42 -9.50
N GLU A 73 13.98 -23.58 -8.89
CA GLU A 73 12.97 -22.53 -8.80
C GLU A 73 13.01 -21.81 -7.45
N THR A 74 12.88 -20.49 -7.49
CA THR A 74 12.74 -19.64 -6.31
C THR A 74 11.49 -18.79 -6.49
N THR A 75 10.77 -18.51 -5.41
CA THR A 75 9.61 -17.63 -5.44
C THR A 75 9.91 -16.37 -4.65
N LEU A 76 9.52 -15.22 -5.20
CA LEU A 76 9.54 -13.93 -4.52
C LEU A 76 8.15 -13.32 -4.63
N ARG A 77 7.52 -13.03 -3.50
CA ARG A 77 6.22 -12.36 -3.42
C ARG A 77 6.43 -10.86 -3.19
N LEU A 78 6.10 -10.07 -4.20
CA LEU A 78 6.22 -8.63 -4.23
C LEU A 78 4.85 -7.98 -4.01
N GLY A 79 4.70 -7.28 -2.90
CA GLY A 79 3.55 -6.40 -2.69
C GLY A 79 3.71 -5.11 -3.46
N VAL A 80 2.66 -4.70 -4.16
CA VAL A 80 2.55 -3.37 -4.77
C VAL A 80 1.36 -2.69 -4.12
N THR A 81 1.65 -1.56 -3.48
CA THR A 81 0.63 -0.71 -2.87
C THR A 81 0.98 0.75 -3.12
N GLY A 82 0.19 1.64 -2.57
CA GLY A 82 0.24 3.06 -2.85
C GLY A 82 -1.16 3.63 -2.83
N LEU A 83 -1.24 4.93 -2.65
CA LEU A 83 -2.48 5.61 -2.32
C LEU A 83 -3.45 5.62 -3.51
N ALA A 84 -4.70 6.01 -3.26
CA ALA A 84 -5.64 6.28 -4.33
C ALA A 84 -4.98 7.21 -5.37
N ARG A 85 -5.11 6.86 -6.65
CA ARG A 85 -4.53 7.59 -7.79
C ARG A 85 -2.99 7.62 -7.91
N SER A 86 -2.24 6.91 -7.06
CA SER A 86 -0.76 6.79 -7.18
C SER A 86 -0.24 6.03 -8.41
N GLY A 87 -1.13 5.50 -9.26
CA GLY A 87 -0.74 4.80 -10.49
C GLY A 87 -0.38 3.32 -10.33
N LYS A 88 -0.75 2.65 -9.23
CA LYS A 88 -0.51 1.20 -8.98
C LYS A 88 -0.76 0.31 -10.20
N THR A 89 -1.95 0.41 -10.78
CA THR A 89 -2.35 -0.42 -11.93
C THR A 89 -1.46 -0.16 -13.14
N VAL A 90 -1.10 1.10 -13.40
CA VAL A 90 -0.20 1.48 -14.49
C VAL A 90 1.22 0.97 -14.23
N PHE A 91 1.73 1.15 -13.01
CA PHE A 91 3.05 0.67 -12.60
C PHE A 91 3.16 -0.85 -12.74
N THR A 92 2.23 -1.62 -12.15
CA THR A 92 2.25 -3.09 -12.23
C THR A 92 2.18 -3.56 -13.67
N THR A 93 1.31 -2.95 -14.48
CA THR A 93 1.22 -3.27 -15.91
C THR A 93 2.54 -2.98 -16.64
N ALA A 94 3.13 -1.81 -16.44
CA ALA A 94 4.39 -1.43 -17.07
C ALA A 94 5.57 -2.31 -16.60
N LEU A 95 5.62 -2.67 -15.32
CA LEU A 95 6.63 -3.58 -14.77
C LEU A 95 6.55 -4.95 -15.44
N VAL A 96 5.35 -5.53 -15.50
CA VAL A 96 5.12 -6.84 -16.12
C VAL A 96 5.44 -6.80 -17.61
N ASP A 97 5.00 -5.76 -18.32
CA ASP A 97 5.27 -5.60 -19.74
C ASP A 97 6.78 -5.54 -20.04
N HIS A 98 7.53 -4.76 -19.26
CA HIS A 98 8.98 -4.68 -19.39
C HIS A 98 9.71 -5.97 -18.99
N LEU A 99 9.20 -6.75 -18.04
CA LEU A 99 9.77 -8.07 -17.75
C LEU A 99 9.56 -9.02 -18.93
N LEU A 100 8.39 -9.01 -19.55
CA LEU A 100 8.12 -9.82 -20.75
C LEU A 100 8.93 -9.35 -21.97
N ARG A 101 9.29 -8.06 -22.03
CA ARG A 101 10.08 -7.42 -23.11
C ARG A 101 11.28 -6.68 -22.53
N PRO A 102 12.38 -7.40 -22.21
CA PRO A 102 13.48 -6.86 -21.42
C PRO A 102 14.41 -5.90 -22.19
N ASP A 103 14.14 -5.59 -23.46
CA ASP A 103 14.99 -4.74 -24.30
C ASP A 103 15.24 -3.35 -23.71
N ARG A 104 14.28 -2.86 -22.91
CA ARG A 104 14.32 -1.58 -22.22
C ARG A 104 14.80 -1.66 -20.77
N LEU A 105 14.97 -2.86 -20.20
CA LEU A 105 15.40 -3.07 -18.81
C LEU A 105 16.93 -3.02 -18.65
N ARG A 106 17.60 -2.02 -19.23
CA ARG A 106 19.07 -1.89 -19.16
C ARG A 106 19.60 -1.66 -17.74
N GLY A 107 18.78 -1.09 -16.85
CA GLY A 107 19.11 -0.95 -15.43
C GLY A 107 19.06 -2.26 -14.63
N LEU A 108 18.44 -3.32 -15.16
CA LEU A 108 18.41 -4.63 -14.51
C LEU A 108 19.72 -5.37 -14.79
N ALA A 109 20.54 -5.57 -13.75
CA ALA A 109 21.87 -6.19 -13.90
C ALA A 109 21.84 -7.53 -14.66
N ALA A 110 20.82 -8.37 -14.46
CA ALA A 110 20.69 -9.62 -15.20
C ALA A 110 20.52 -9.42 -16.71
N VAL A 111 19.86 -8.35 -17.15
CA VAL A 111 19.71 -8.00 -18.56
C VAL A 111 21.01 -7.38 -19.08
N ALA A 112 21.58 -6.42 -18.35
CA ALA A 112 22.83 -5.76 -18.72
C ALA A 112 24.00 -6.74 -18.89
N GLU A 113 24.09 -7.75 -18.02
CA GLU A 113 25.14 -8.78 -18.03
C GLU A 113 24.81 -9.95 -18.98
N GLY A 114 23.74 -9.88 -19.78
CA GLY A 114 23.36 -10.94 -20.73
C GLY A 114 22.92 -12.27 -20.09
N ARG A 115 22.54 -12.23 -18.81
CA ARG A 115 22.10 -13.41 -18.03
C ARG A 115 20.60 -13.65 -18.09
N TYR A 116 19.81 -12.63 -18.43
CA TYR A 116 18.36 -12.75 -18.61
C TYR A 116 18.05 -13.62 -19.82
N ARG A 117 17.17 -14.62 -19.68
CA ARG A 117 16.84 -15.54 -20.78
C ARG A 117 15.43 -15.34 -21.30
N ALA A 118 14.44 -15.35 -20.43
CA ALA A 118 13.05 -15.16 -20.81
C ALA A 118 12.20 -14.84 -19.57
N ALA A 119 11.06 -14.19 -19.78
CA ALA A 119 9.96 -14.23 -18.83
C ALA A 119 8.66 -14.62 -19.52
N VAL A 120 7.80 -15.29 -18.77
CA VAL A 120 6.48 -15.69 -19.22
C VAL A 120 5.47 -15.51 -18.08
N LEU A 121 4.24 -15.17 -18.43
CA LEU A 121 3.12 -15.26 -17.49
C LEU A 121 2.83 -16.73 -17.20
N ARG A 122 2.62 -17.04 -15.93
CA ARG A 122 2.19 -18.37 -15.48
C ARG A 122 0.93 -18.25 -14.64
N PRO A 123 0.16 -19.34 -14.51
CA PRO A 123 -0.92 -19.40 -13.53
C PRO A 123 -0.43 -18.97 -12.15
N GLN A 124 -1.22 -18.16 -11.47
CA GLN A 124 -0.95 -17.73 -10.10
C GLN A 124 -1.14 -18.91 -9.12
N PRO A 125 -0.50 -18.87 -7.94
CA PRO A 125 -0.58 -19.96 -6.96
C PRO A 125 -1.85 -19.98 -6.09
N ASP A 126 -2.50 -18.83 -5.89
CA ASP A 126 -3.64 -18.69 -4.96
C ASP A 126 -4.95 -18.51 -5.77
N ASP A 127 -5.79 -19.55 -5.83
CA ASP A 127 -7.05 -19.54 -6.62
C ASP A 127 -8.18 -18.71 -5.99
N ASP A 128 -8.10 -18.45 -4.68
CA ASP A 128 -9.06 -17.61 -3.95
C ASP A 128 -8.83 -16.10 -4.16
N THR A 129 -7.74 -15.74 -4.84
CA THR A 129 -7.35 -14.37 -5.11
C THR A 129 -7.69 -13.99 -6.55
N PRO A 130 -8.36 -12.85 -6.82
CA PRO A 130 -8.58 -12.40 -8.19
C PRO A 130 -7.27 -12.24 -8.98
N ARG A 131 -7.25 -12.67 -10.24
CA ARG A 131 -6.11 -12.42 -11.14
C ARG A 131 -6.05 -10.95 -11.53
N PHE A 132 -4.86 -10.37 -11.53
CA PHE A 132 -4.61 -9.05 -12.11
C PHE A 132 -4.80 -9.10 -13.63
N ASP A 133 -5.67 -8.25 -14.16
CA ASP A 133 -6.07 -8.24 -15.57
C ASP A 133 -5.04 -7.52 -16.45
N PHE A 134 -3.83 -8.08 -16.50
CA PHE A 134 -2.69 -7.51 -17.21
C PHE A 134 -3.00 -7.22 -18.68
N GLU A 135 -3.67 -8.15 -19.36
CA GLU A 135 -3.98 -8.03 -20.78
C GLU A 135 -4.89 -6.83 -21.05
N ALA A 136 -6.00 -6.70 -20.31
CA ALA A 136 -6.92 -5.59 -20.49
C ALA A 136 -6.28 -4.25 -20.13
N HIS A 137 -5.47 -4.20 -19.05
CA HIS A 137 -4.79 -2.98 -18.64
C HIS A 137 -3.73 -2.54 -19.66
N ARG A 138 -2.96 -3.48 -20.21
CA ARG A 138 -1.99 -3.20 -21.27
C ARG A 138 -2.69 -2.64 -22.52
N ASP A 139 -3.79 -3.27 -22.93
CA ASP A 139 -4.52 -2.85 -24.13
C ASP A 139 -5.17 -1.47 -23.93
N ALA A 140 -5.67 -1.17 -22.72
CA ALA A 140 -6.17 0.16 -22.37
C ALA A 140 -5.09 1.25 -22.50
N ILE A 141 -3.89 1.00 -21.93
CA ILE A 141 -2.75 1.93 -22.02
C ILE A 141 -2.32 2.11 -23.47
N ALA A 142 -2.24 1.02 -24.24
CA ALA A 142 -1.90 1.08 -25.67
C ALA A 142 -2.92 1.88 -26.49
N ALA A 143 -4.19 1.86 -26.09
CA ALA A 143 -5.25 2.68 -26.67
C ALA A 143 -5.26 4.15 -26.18
N GLY A 144 -4.29 4.56 -25.35
CA GLY A 144 -4.23 5.92 -24.80
C GLY A 144 -5.23 6.18 -23.68
N THR A 145 -5.76 5.13 -23.04
CA THR A 145 -6.72 5.23 -21.93
C THR A 145 -6.14 4.69 -20.63
N TRP A 146 -6.43 5.36 -19.51
CA TRP A 146 -5.95 4.89 -18.21
C TRP A 146 -6.77 3.69 -17.72
N PRO A 147 -6.12 2.61 -17.22
CA PRO A 147 -6.79 1.50 -16.58
C PRO A 147 -7.65 1.96 -15.39
N ARG A 148 -8.75 1.24 -15.16
CA ARG A 148 -9.58 1.49 -13.97
C ARG A 148 -8.77 1.22 -12.70
N PRO A 149 -8.91 2.04 -11.64
CA PRO A 149 -8.23 1.80 -10.37
C PRO A 149 -8.57 0.43 -9.78
N THR A 150 -7.57 -0.25 -9.25
CA THR A 150 -7.73 -1.53 -8.54
C THR A 150 -8.54 -1.30 -7.25
N ARG A 151 -9.74 -1.89 -7.15
CA ARG A 151 -10.64 -1.79 -5.97
C ARG A 151 -10.52 -2.97 -5.00
N ARG A 152 -9.88 -4.05 -5.42
CA ARG A 152 -9.72 -5.28 -4.66
C ARG A 152 -8.29 -5.77 -4.82
N LEU A 153 -7.83 -6.57 -3.87
CA LEU A 153 -6.57 -7.27 -4.01
C LEU A 153 -6.60 -8.16 -5.26
N SER A 154 -5.51 -8.14 -6.01
CA SER A 154 -5.32 -9.00 -7.17
C SER A 154 -3.88 -9.48 -7.27
N GLN A 155 -3.66 -10.58 -7.97
CA GLN A 155 -2.35 -11.22 -8.07
C GLN A 155 -2.03 -11.66 -9.50
N LEU A 156 -0.74 -11.69 -9.85
CA LEU A 156 -0.26 -12.42 -11.02
C LEU A 156 1.12 -13.04 -10.76
N ARG A 157 1.54 -13.96 -11.64
CA ARG A 157 2.88 -14.56 -11.62
C ARG A 157 3.62 -14.33 -12.92
N VAL A 158 4.86 -13.85 -12.80
CA VAL A 158 5.84 -13.80 -13.88
C VAL A 158 6.98 -14.77 -13.54
N SER A 159 7.20 -15.79 -14.37
CA SER A 159 8.35 -16.68 -14.21
C SER A 159 9.50 -16.20 -15.08
N ILE A 160 10.60 -15.82 -14.44
CA ILE A 160 11.80 -15.26 -15.07
C ILE A 160 12.91 -16.30 -15.06
N ARG A 161 13.33 -16.74 -16.26
CA ARG A 161 14.47 -17.62 -16.43
C ARG A 161 15.75 -16.80 -16.61
N TYR A 162 16.78 -17.14 -15.84
CA TYR A 162 18.07 -16.45 -15.90
C TYR A 162 19.23 -17.42 -15.67
N THR A 163 20.42 -17.02 -16.12
CA THR A 163 21.67 -17.70 -15.80
C THR A 163 22.23 -17.13 -14.48
N PRO A 164 22.52 -17.97 -13.46
CA PRO A 164 23.10 -17.51 -12.21
C PRO A 164 24.46 -16.81 -12.39
N LYS A 165 24.77 -15.85 -11.53
CA LYS A 165 26.09 -15.18 -11.50
C LYS A 165 27.19 -16.11 -10.96
N SER A 166 26.86 -16.91 -9.94
CA SER A 166 27.82 -17.82 -9.30
C SER A 166 28.19 -18.98 -10.22
N PHE A 167 29.49 -19.17 -10.44
CA PHE A 167 30.03 -20.30 -11.20
C PHE A 167 29.59 -21.65 -10.62
N TRP A 168 29.69 -21.80 -9.29
CA TRP A 168 29.27 -23.02 -8.59
C TRP A 168 27.77 -23.31 -8.75
N ALA A 169 26.93 -22.27 -8.77
CA ALA A 169 25.50 -22.44 -9.00
C ALA A 169 25.17 -22.88 -10.44
N ARG A 170 26.01 -22.53 -11.42
CA ARG A 170 25.86 -22.97 -12.82
C ARG A 170 26.22 -24.43 -13.01
N GLN A 171 27.16 -24.96 -12.22
CA GLN A 171 27.51 -26.39 -12.24
C GLN A 171 26.33 -27.30 -11.83
N LEU A 172 25.40 -26.76 -11.02
CA LEU A 172 24.17 -27.44 -10.62
C LEU A 172 23.01 -27.22 -11.60
N GLY A 173 23.20 -26.41 -12.65
CA GLY A 173 22.20 -26.07 -13.65
C GLY A 173 22.48 -24.73 -14.33
N ASP A 174 22.47 -24.71 -15.65
CA ASP A 174 22.82 -23.52 -16.46
C ASP A 174 21.80 -22.37 -16.35
N THR A 175 20.59 -22.70 -15.90
CA THR A 175 19.50 -21.73 -15.72
C THR A 175 18.75 -21.98 -14.42
N ARG A 176 18.23 -20.91 -13.85
CA ARG A 176 17.32 -20.90 -12.70
C ARG A 176 16.05 -20.16 -13.08
N THR A 177 14.97 -20.44 -12.36
CA THR A 177 13.70 -19.74 -12.50
C THR A 177 13.39 -18.95 -11.24
N LEU A 178 13.06 -17.67 -11.40
CA LEU A 178 12.46 -16.84 -10.36
C LEU A 178 10.98 -16.67 -10.68
N ASN A 179 10.11 -17.22 -9.84
CA ASN A 179 8.67 -16.98 -9.85
C ASN A 179 8.41 -15.69 -9.07
N LEU A 180 8.16 -14.60 -9.77
CA LEU A 180 7.78 -13.32 -9.19
C LEU A 180 6.25 -13.26 -9.07
N ASP A 181 5.74 -13.41 -7.85
CA ASP A 181 4.33 -13.24 -7.52
C ASP A 181 4.09 -11.78 -7.16
N ILE A 182 3.34 -11.06 -8.00
CA ILE A 182 3.03 -9.64 -7.79
C ILE A 182 1.62 -9.56 -7.21
N VAL A 183 1.48 -8.98 -6.03
CA VAL A 183 0.21 -8.78 -5.34
C VAL A 183 -0.09 -7.27 -5.32
N ASP A 184 -1.07 -6.84 -6.11
CA ASP A 184 -1.56 -5.45 -6.15
C ASP A 184 -2.74 -5.31 -5.19
N TYR A 185 -2.63 -4.41 -4.21
CA TYR A 185 -3.69 -4.19 -3.24
C TYR A 185 -3.91 -2.70 -2.90
N PRO A 186 -5.13 -2.31 -2.48
CA PRO A 186 -5.47 -0.91 -2.19
C PRO A 186 -4.59 -0.29 -1.10
N GLY A 187 -4.19 0.96 -1.26
CA GLY A 187 -3.32 1.67 -0.31
C GLY A 187 -4.04 2.16 0.94
N GLU A 188 -5.37 2.26 0.88
CA GLU A 188 -6.26 2.54 2.00
C GLU A 188 -6.12 1.49 3.12
N TRP A 189 -5.58 0.31 2.79
CA TRP A 189 -5.26 -0.72 3.77
C TRP A 189 -4.01 -0.39 4.59
N LEU A 190 -3.14 0.51 4.13
CA LEU A 190 -2.06 1.05 4.96
C LEU A 190 -2.64 1.92 6.09
N SER A 191 -3.67 2.73 5.82
CA SER A 191 -4.36 3.50 6.86
C SER A 191 -4.96 2.58 7.93
N ASP A 192 -5.50 1.43 7.52
CA ASP A 192 -6.01 0.42 8.44
C ASP A 192 -4.90 -0.20 9.33
N LEU A 193 -3.63 -0.21 8.91
CA LEU A 193 -2.51 -0.65 9.76
C LEU A 193 -2.27 0.32 10.93
N GLY A 194 -2.37 1.64 10.69
CA GLY A 194 -2.28 2.64 11.76
C GLY A 194 -3.37 2.43 12.83
N LEU A 195 -4.57 2.03 12.41
CA LEU A 195 -5.66 1.69 13.33
C LEU A 195 -5.37 0.45 14.19
N LEU A 196 -4.51 -0.47 13.74
CA LEU A 196 -4.14 -1.66 14.53
C LEU A 196 -3.44 -1.28 15.83
N ALA A 197 -2.65 -0.20 15.81
CA ALA A 197 -1.90 0.29 16.96
C ALA A 197 -2.73 1.14 17.94
N MET A 198 -3.89 1.66 17.53
CA MET A 198 -4.70 2.60 18.32
C MET A 198 -5.89 1.92 19.00
N ASP A 199 -6.20 2.28 20.24
CA ASP A 199 -7.50 1.95 20.82
C ASP A 199 -8.60 2.91 20.31
N SER A 200 -9.87 2.59 20.59
CA SER A 200 -11.01 3.39 20.13
C SER A 200 -10.96 4.83 20.64
N ALA A 201 -10.49 5.04 21.87
CA ALA A 201 -10.43 6.38 22.48
C ALA A 201 -9.32 7.24 21.84
N ALA A 202 -8.15 6.66 21.57
CA ALA A 202 -7.06 7.30 20.86
C ALA A 202 -7.48 7.65 19.43
N TRP A 203 -8.16 6.75 18.75
CA TRP A 203 -8.72 7.01 17.43
C TRP A 203 -9.74 8.16 17.46
N CYS A 204 -10.69 8.16 18.41
CA CYS A 204 -11.63 9.28 18.56
C CYS A 204 -10.92 10.61 18.79
N ARG A 205 -9.90 10.66 19.66
CA ARG A 205 -9.09 11.87 19.89
C ARG A 205 -8.34 12.34 18.64
N ALA A 206 -7.91 11.42 17.78
CA ALA A 206 -7.24 11.78 16.53
C ALA A 206 -8.22 12.31 15.47
N VAL A 207 -9.46 11.81 15.45
CA VAL A 207 -10.50 12.24 14.50
C VAL A 207 -11.16 13.55 14.92
N TRP A 208 -11.27 13.80 16.22
CA TRP A 208 -12.04 14.93 16.76
C TRP A 208 -11.62 16.32 16.21
N PRO A 209 -10.32 16.66 16.12
CA PRO A 209 -9.91 17.96 15.55
C PRO A 209 -10.32 18.14 14.09
N LEU A 210 -10.38 17.06 13.32
CA LEU A 210 -10.81 17.08 11.91
C LEU A 210 -12.34 17.27 11.80
N LEU A 211 -13.08 16.78 12.79
CA LEU A 211 -14.52 17.04 12.94
C LEU A 211 -14.81 18.50 13.35
N GLU A 212 -13.88 19.14 14.05
CA GLU A 212 -14.02 20.55 14.45
C GLU A 212 -13.65 21.55 13.34
N ALA A 213 -13.03 21.09 12.26
CA ALA A 213 -12.80 21.91 11.08
C ALA A 213 -14.13 22.36 10.45
N ASP A 214 -14.13 23.58 9.91
CA ASP A 214 -15.28 24.13 9.20
C ASP A 214 -15.41 23.45 7.84
N ASP A 215 -16.22 22.40 7.80
CA ASP A 215 -16.52 21.62 6.60
C ASP A 215 -18.04 21.58 6.40
N PRO A 216 -18.58 22.38 5.47
CA PRO A 216 -20.00 22.39 5.15
C PRO A 216 -20.54 21.02 4.73
N ALA A 217 -19.70 20.15 4.14
CA ALA A 217 -20.11 18.80 3.74
C ALA A 217 -20.28 17.87 4.96
N ALA A 218 -19.68 18.21 6.10
CA ALA A 218 -19.76 17.44 7.34
C ALA A 218 -20.83 17.95 8.31
N ALA A 219 -21.43 19.13 8.07
CA ALA A 219 -22.20 19.88 9.06
C ALA A 219 -23.31 19.09 9.76
N GLU A 220 -24.10 18.32 9.01
CA GLU A 220 -25.19 17.50 9.56
C GLU A 220 -24.64 16.39 10.49
N TRP A 221 -23.60 15.69 10.04
CA TRP A 221 -22.96 14.64 10.81
C TRP A 221 -22.23 15.21 12.04
N GLN A 222 -21.56 16.35 11.92
CA GLN A 222 -20.93 17.05 13.04
C GLN A 222 -21.97 17.45 14.09
N ALA A 223 -23.11 18.01 13.68
CA ALA A 223 -24.20 18.37 14.59
C ALA A 223 -24.76 17.16 15.32
N LEU A 224 -25.01 16.05 14.60
CA LEU A 224 -25.47 14.79 15.20
C LEU A 224 -24.47 14.24 16.22
N THR A 225 -23.18 14.24 15.87
CA THR A 225 -22.11 13.72 16.72
C THR A 225 -21.94 14.56 17.99
N ARG A 226 -22.04 15.90 17.88
CA ARG A 226 -21.97 16.81 19.04
C ARG A 226 -23.17 16.69 19.99
N ALA A 227 -24.37 16.43 19.43
CA ALA A 227 -25.60 16.28 20.21
C ALA A 227 -25.77 14.89 20.84
N THR A 228 -24.99 13.91 20.39
CA THR A 228 -25.04 12.54 20.91
C THR A 228 -24.43 12.49 22.30
N ASP A 229 -25.12 11.82 23.24
CA ASP A 229 -24.56 11.43 24.53
C ASP A 229 -23.93 10.02 24.44
N PRO A 230 -22.58 9.90 24.47
CA PRO A 230 -21.91 8.61 24.43
C PRO A 230 -22.26 7.69 25.62
N ALA A 231 -22.60 8.26 26.77
CA ALA A 231 -22.97 7.52 27.98
C ALA A 231 -24.44 7.07 27.98
N GLY A 232 -25.22 7.51 26.99
CA GLY A 232 -26.59 7.04 26.76
C GLY A 232 -26.66 5.55 26.42
N PRO A 233 -27.87 4.95 26.47
CA PRO A 233 -28.07 3.53 26.20
C PRO A 233 -27.65 3.15 24.78
N GLN A 234 -27.33 1.87 24.57
CA GLN A 234 -27.10 1.33 23.24
C GLN A 234 -28.29 1.57 22.32
N ASP A 235 -28.03 2.17 21.15
CA ASP A 235 -29.02 2.41 20.11
C ASP A 235 -28.43 2.06 18.74
N GLU A 236 -28.98 1.02 18.14
CA GLU A 236 -28.55 0.52 16.82
C GLU A 236 -28.85 1.52 15.70
N ALA A 237 -29.99 2.21 15.76
CA ALA A 237 -30.41 3.16 14.75
C ALA A 237 -29.53 4.42 14.80
N LEU A 238 -29.24 4.91 16.01
CA LEU A 238 -28.31 6.02 16.21
C LEU A 238 -26.90 5.65 15.75
N ALA A 239 -26.41 4.46 16.09
CA ALA A 239 -25.08 4.02 15.69
C ALA A 239 -24.92 3.94 14.17
N ARG A 240 -25.96 3.49 13.45
CA ARG A 240 -25.97 3.49 11.97
C ARG A 240 -25.96 4.90 11.41
N ARG A 241 -26.81 5.80 11.90
CA ARG A 241 -26.85 7.19 11.45
C ARG A 241 -25.51 7.90 11.63
N LEU A 242 -24.85 7.69 12.78
CA LEU A 242 -23.51 8.23 13.05
C LEU A 242 -22.47 7.67 12.07
N ALA A 243 -22.48 6.36 11.83
CA ALA A 243 -21.55 5.70 10.92
C ALA A 243 -21.77 6.08 9.45
N ASP A 244 -23.02 6.22 9.02
CA ASP A 244 -23.37 6.63 7.66
C ASP A 244 -22.94 8.08 7.41
N GLY A 245 -23.18 8.98 8.37
CA GLY A 245 -22.70 10.36 8.31
C GLY A 245 -21.17 10.45 8.27
N PHE A 246 -20.49 9.68 9.12
CA PHE A 246 -19.03 9.60 9.14
C PHE A 246 -18.47 9.06 7.82
N ARG A 247 -19.09 8.02 7.25
CA ARG A 247 -18.70 7.45 5.97
C ARG A 247 -18.90 8.44 4.83
N ALA A 248 -20.03 9.14 4.80
CA ALA A 248 -20.30 10.16 3.80
C ALA A 248 -19.25 11.28 3.85
N TRP A 249 -18.89 11.72 5.06
CA TRP A 249 -17.81 12.68 5.27
C TRP A 249 -16.45 12.14 4.78
N ILE A 250 -16.05 10.93 5.16
CA ILE A 250 -14.81 10.31 4.66
C ILE A 250 -14.81 10.27 3.13
N VAL A 251 -15.89 9.80 2.50
CA VAL A 251 -15.94 9.70 1.02
C VAL A 251 -15.85 11.07 0.35
N GLY A 252 -16.44 12.11 0.95
CA GLY A 252 -16.37 13.48 0.45
C GLY A 252 -15.01 14.15 0.67
N ALA A 253 -14.45 14.06 1.89
CA ALA A 253 -13.23 14.75 2.29
C ALA A 253 -11.95 13.98 1.92
N ALA A 254 -11.96 12.65 1.99
CA ALA A 254 -10.75 11.84 1.78
C ALA A 254 -10.27 11.83 0.31
N ALA A 255 -11.00 12.41 -0.63
CA ALA A 255 -10.45 12.63 -1.97
C ALA A 255 -9.27 13.61 -1.94
N ASP A 256 -9.35 14.61 -1.06
CA ASP A 256 -8.52 15.81 -1.10
C ASP A 256 -7.83 16.13 0.25
N ASP A 257 -8.22 15.52 1.37
CA ASP A 257 -7.59 15.70 2.67
C ASP A 257 -6.79 14.46 3.12
N TRP A 258 -5.48 14.63 3.25
CA TRP A 258 -4.59 13.58 3.69
C TRP A 258 -4.69 13.24 5.19
N ALA A 259 -4.95 14.22 6.05
CA ALA A 259 -5.13 13.99 7.47
C ALA A 259 -6.35 13.08 7.71
N VAL A 260 -7.43 13.28 6.93
CA VAL A 260 -8.60 12.38 6.92
C VAL A 260 -8.22 10.98 6.44
N ARG A 261 -7.43 10.84 5.36
CA ARG A 261 -6.99 9.52 4.87
C ARG A 261 -6.19 8.70 5.87
N ARG A 262 -5.36 9.34 6.68
CA ARG A 262 -4.48 8.65 7.66
C ARG A 262 -5.29 7.97 8.76
N ILE A 263 -6.38 8.60 9.19
CA ILE A 263 -7.19 8.18 10.35
C ILE A 263 -8.53 7.52 9.96
N ALA A 264 -8.91 7.57 8.69
CA ALA A 264 -10.11 6.93 8.18
C ALA A 264 -9.92 5.40 8.07
N PRO A 265 -10.88 4.60 8.57
CA PRO A 265 -10.89 3.17 8.30
C PRO A 265 -11.04 2.92 6.79
N GLY A 266 -10.10 2.18 6.18
CA GLY A 266 -9.99 2.04 4.72
C GLY A 266 -11.26 1.48 4.07
N ARG A 267 -11.95 0.55 4.74
CA ARG A 267 -13.21 -0.05 4.24
C ARG A 267 -14.44 0.85 4.38
N PHE A 268 -14.32 2.04 4.97
CA PHE A 268 -15.38 3.05 4.90
C PHE A 268 -15.41 3.71 3.52
N HIS A 269 -14.27 3.80 2.83
CA HIS A 269 -14.21 4.30 1.46
C HIS A 269 -14.68 3.23 0.45
N ASP A 270 -14.15 2.00 0.55
CA ASP A 270 -14.59 0.87 -0.28
C ASP A 270 -15.01 -0.33 0.60
N PRO A 271 -16.31 -0.48 0.90
CA PRO A 271 -16.78 -1.51 1.81
C PRO A 271 -16.62 -2.92 1.26
N GLY A 272 -16.51 -3.11 -0.06
CA GLY A 272 -16.34 -4.44 -0.66
C GLY A 272 -17.34 -5.47 -0.13
N ASP A 273 -16.82 -6.57 0.42
CA ASP A 273 -17.56 -7.68 1.04
C ASP A 273 -18.18 -7.34 2.41
N LEU A 274 -17.77 -6.23 3.03
CA LEU A 274 -18.30 -5.74 4.30
C LEU A 274 -19.50 -4.81 4.13
N ALA A 275 -19.99 -4.58 2.91
CA ALA A 275 -21.19 -3.77 2.68
C ALA A 275 -22.38 -4.30 3.51
N GLY A 276 -22.97 -3.43 4.34
CA GLY A 276 -24.06 -3.78 5.25
C GLY A 276 -23.65 -4.50 6.55
N SER A 277 -22.36 -4.77 6.74
CA SER A 277 -21.84 -5.42 7.95
C SER A 277 -21.89 -4.50 9.17
N PRO A 278 -22.20 -5.03 10.37
CA PRO A 278 -22.02 -4.30 11.63
C PRO A 278 -20.56 -3.88 11.92
N LEU A 279 -19.60 -4.43 11.19
CA LEU A 279 -18.20 -4.01 11.25
C LEU A 279 -17.99 -2.59 10.71
N LEU A 280 -18.93 -2.05 9.93
CA LEU A 280 -18.85 -0.71 9.36
C LEU A 280 -19.89 0.25 9.96
N THR A 281 -20.44 -0.07 11.14
CA THR A 281 -21.46 0.75 11.83
C THR A 281 -20.94 1.35 13.12
N PHE A 282 -19.72 1.91 13.05
CA PHE A 282 -19.11 2.72 14.11
C PHE A 282 -18.68 4.09 13.59
N ALA A 283 -18.54 5.04 14.51
CA ALA A 283 -18.14 6.42 14.24
C ALA A 283 -17.34 6.97 15.44
N PRO A 284 -16.53 8.01 15.26
CA PRO A 284 -15.88 8.68 16.38
C PRO A 284 -16.93 9.29 17.31
N LEU A 285 -16.66 9.22 18.62
CA LEU A 285 -17.47 9.85 19.66
C LEU A 285 -16.66 10.96 20.34
N ARG A 286 -17.36 11.84 21.06
CA ARG A 286 -16.72 12.94 21.79
C ARG A 286 -15.77 12.39 22.86
N PRO A 287 -14.48 12.77 22.85
CA PRO A 287 -13.46 12.12 23.70
C PRO A 287 -13.56 12.48 25.19
N ASP A 288 -14.38 13.47 25.56
CA ASP A 288 -14.53 14.00 26.92
C ASP A 288 -15.77 13.47 27.67
N ALA A 289 -16.53 12.51 27.12
CA ALA A 289 -17.81 12.10 27.70
C ALA A 289 -17.70 11.10 28.88
N GLY A 290 -16.56 11.09 29.59
CA GLY A 290 -16.32 10.27 30.77
C GLY A 290 -15.85 8.84 30.45
N GLU A 291 -16.17 7.89 31.33
CA GLU A 291 -15.75 6.49 31.19
C GLU A 291 -16.85 5.61 30.55
N PRO A 292 -16.48 4.64 29.70
CA PRO A 292 -17.43 3.73 29.08
C PRO A 292 -18.09 2.78 30.10
N ALA A 293 -19.37 3.00 30.39
CA ALA A 293 -20.17 2.05 31.15
C ALA A 293 -20.66 0.86 30.28
N ARG A 294 -21.03 -0.25 30.92
CA ARG A 294 -21.69 -1.38 30.23
C ARG A 294 -23.03 -0.91 29.64
N GLU A 295 -23.38 -1.47 28.47
CA GLU A 295 -24.66 -1.20 27.78
C GLU A 295 -24.86 0.24 27.28
N THR A 296 -23.77 1.01 27.11
CA THR A 296 -23.81 2.35 26.50
C THR A 296 -23.48 2.33 25.01
N LEU A 297 -23.85 3.41 24.32
CA LEU A 297 -23.44 3.67 22.93
C LEU A 297 -21.91 3.67 22.80
N TRP A 298 -21.19 4.26 23.75
CA TRP A 298 -19.72 4.23 23.78
C TRP A 298 -19.19 2.80 23.69
N ARG A 299 -19.65 1.91 24.58
CA ARG A 299 -19.17 0.53 24.62
C ARG A 299 -19.53 -0.25 23.35
N LEU A 300 -20.65 0.08 22.70
CA LEU A 300 -21.03 -0.47 21.41
C LEU A 300 -20.07 -0.03 20.29
N MET A 301 -19.72 1.25 20.22
CA MET A 301 -18.78 1.79 19.23
C MET A 301 -17.39 1.20 19.39
N GLU A 302 -16.88 1.15 20.63
CA GLU A 302 -15.58 0.55 20.95
C GLU A 302 -15.52 -0.92 20.54
N ARG A 303 -16.56 -1.71 20.90
CA ARG A 303 -16.64 -3.13 20.49
C ARG A 303 -16.62 -3.28 18.96
N ARG A 304 -17.30 -2.40 18.22
CA ARG A 304 -17.36 -2.46 16.74
C ARG A 304 -16.04 -2.05 16.11
N PHE A 305 -15.39 -1.02 16.62
CA PHE A 305 -14.03 -0.63 16.25
C PHE A 305 -13.05 -1.79 16.47
N ASP A 306 -13.07 -2.43 17.65
CA ASP A 306 -12.20 -3.59 17.93
C ASP A 306 -12.53 -4.80 17.05
N SER A 307 -13.80 -4.99 16.71
CA SER A 307 -14.23 -6.04 15.78
C SER A 307 -13.73 -5.77 14.36
N TYR A 308 -13.78 -4.53 13.91
CA TYR A 308 -13.23 -4.08 12.64
C TYR A 308 -11.72 -4.32 12.58
N LYS A 309 -10.97 -3.89 13.61
CA LYS A 309 -9.52 -4.15 13.73
C LYS A 309 -9.19 -5.63 13.64
N ARG A 310 -9.93 -6.49 14.36
CA ARG A 310 -9.73 -7.95 14.33
C ARG A 310 -9.99 -8.55 12.94
N TYR A 311 -11.02 -8.08 12.25
CA TYR A 311 -11.31 -8.48 10.88
C TYR A 311 -10.16 -8.09 9.94
N VAL A 312 -9.75 -6.82 9.97
CA VAL A 312 -8.62 -6.30 9.16
C VAL A 312 -7.36 -7.11 9.43
N HIS A 313 -6.97 -7.29 10.69
CA HIS A 313 -5.77 -8.03 11.05
C HIS A 313 -5.80 -9.48 10.53
N THR A 314 -6.96 -10.14 10.58
CA THR A 314 -7.07 -11.55 10.16
C THR A 314 -7.08 -11.69 8.64
N GLN A 315 -7.93 -10.92 7.96
CA GLN A 315 -8.17 -11.08 6.52
C GLN A 315 -7.10 -10.40 5.67
N PHE A 316 -6.50 -9.31 6.15
CA PHE A 316 -5.49 -8.58 5.40
C PHE A 316 -4.06 -8.91 5.86
N PHE A 317 -3.74 -8.63 7.14
CA PHE A 317 -2.36 -8.73 7.60
C PHE A 317 -1.84 -10.17 7.55
N LYS A 318 -2.54 -11.12 8.19
CA LYS A 318 -2.09 -12.52 8.22
C LYS A 318 -2.16 -13.22 6.87
N ALA A 319 -3.24 -13.01 6.12
CA ALA A 319 -3.46 -13.78 4.89
C ALA A 319 -2.59 -13.31 3.73
N GLN A 320 -2.21 -12.02 3.69
CA GLN A 320 -1.58 -11.41 2.52
C GLN A 320 -0.27 -10.73 2.87
N PHE A 321 -0.29 -9.76 3.80
CA PHE A 321 0.89 -8.94 4.11
C PHE A 321 2.05 -9.76 4.70
N ALA A 322 1.75 -10.66 5.65
CA ALA A 322 2.76 -11.51 6.30
C ALA A 322 3.45 -12.51 5.34
N ARG A 323 2.92 -12.71 4.13
CA ARG A 323 3.50 -13.59 3.10
C ARG A 323 4.38 -12.84 2.10
N LEU A 324 4.45 -11.50 2.18
CA LEU A 324 5.24 -10.70 1.25
C LEU A 324 6.72 -10.76 1.60
N ASP A 325 7.55 -10.97 0.58
CA ASP A 325 9.01 -10.93 0.73
C ASP A 325 9.55 -9.51 0.57
N ARG A 326 8.91 -8.71 -0.30
CA ARG A 326 9.30 -7.34 -0.64
C ARG A 326 8.07 -6.48 -0.89
N GLN A 327 8.22 -5.16 -0.72
CA GLN A 327 7.14 -4.19 -0.88
C GLN A 327 7.59 -3.01 -1.73
N ILE A 328 6.70 -2.53 -2.60
CA ILE A 328 6.77 -1.24 -3.28
C ILE A 328 5.56 -0.41 -2.83
N VAL A 329 5.81 0.84 -2.44
CA VAL A 329 4.78 1.82 -2.09
C VAL A 329 4.86 2.97 -3.07
N LEU A 330 3.81 3.18 -3.86
CA LEU A 330 3.72 4.26 -4.85
C LEU A 330 3.12 5.52 -4.23
N VAL A 331 3.77 6.64 -4.51
CA VAL A 331 3.44 7.96 -3.95
C VAL A 331 3.34 8.96 -5.10
N ASP A 332 2.18 9.62 -5.21
CA ASP A 332 1.99 10.72 -6.17
C ASP A 332 2.47 12.03 -5.53
N LEU A 333 3.77 12.30 -5.65
CA LEU A 333 4.38 13.52 -5.12
C LEU A 333 3.81 14.81 -5.76
N PRO A 334 3.61 14.90 -7.08
CA PRO A 334 2.95 16.06 -7.67
C PRO A 334 1.56 16.32 -7.09
N GLY A 335 0.73 15.28 -6.95
CA GLY A 335 -0.58 15.40 -6.31
C GLY A 335 -0.50 15.85 -4.85
N LEU A 336 0.53 15.40 -4.14
CA LEU A 336 0.78 15.76 -2.74
C LEU A 336 1.18 17.23 -2.57
N VAL A 337 2.06 17.73 -3.45
CA VAL A 337 2.54 19.12 -3.43
C VAL A 337 1.44 20.09 -3.83
N ALA A 338 0.54 19.70 -4.73
CA ALA A 338 -0.60 20.51 -5.14
C ALA A 338 -1.59 20.83 -4.00
N GLN A 339 -1.52 20.11 -2.87
CA GLN A 339 -2.34 20.36 -1.66
C GLN A 339 -1.71 21.37 -0.69
N GLU A 340 -1.05 22.42 -1.20
CA GLU A 340 -0.49 23.56 -0.45
C GLU A 340 0.32 23.18 0.82
N GLY A 341 1.11 22.10 0.76
CA GLY A 341 2.02 21.67 1.83
C GLY A 341 1.38 20.88 2.99
N ALA A 342 0.05 20.96 3.18
CA ALA A 342 -0.67 20.16 4.17
C ALA A 342 -0.60 18.65 3.84
N GLY A 343 -0.66 18.31 2.54
CA GLY A 343 -0.49 16.94 2.07
C GLY A 343 0.88 16.35 2.45
N LEU A 344 1.96 17.14 2.29
CA LEU A 344 3.32 16.64 2.48
C LEU A 344 3.63 16.27 3.93
N GLY A 345 3.33 17.17 4.87
CA GLY A 345 3.58 16.91 6.29
C GLY A 345 2.75 15.75 6.83
N ALA A 346 1.52 15.64 6.36
CA ALA A 346 0.64 14.59 6.80
C ALA A 346 1.03 13.23 6.15
N PHE A 347 1.58 13.22 4.92
CA PHE A 347 2.16 12.02 4.28
C PHE A 347 3.43 11.55 4.97
N THR A 348 4.31 12.46 5.38
CA THR A 348 5.46 12.12 6.22
C THR A 348 5.01 11.43 7.50
N ALA A 349 3.96 11.94 8.16
CA ALA A 349 3.40 11.30 9.35
C ALA A 349 2.83 9.90 9.09
N LEU A 350 2.30 9.60 7.89
CA LEU A 350 1.90 8.22 7.55
C LEU A 350 3.11 7.30 7.38
N LEU A 351 4.23 7.80 6.86
CA LEU A 351 5.44 6.97 6.68
C LEU A 351 6.14 6.63 8.01
N ASP A 352 5.98 7.49 9.02
CA ASP A 352 6.55 7.29 10.35
C ASP A 352 5.72 6.30 11.21
N ASP A 353 4.43 6.14 10.92
CA ASP A 353 3.46 5.25 11.61
C ASP A 353 3.60 3.77 11.16
#